data_AF-A0AAW4KWH4-F1
#
_entry.id   AF-A0AAW4KWH4-F1
#
_cell.length_a   1.000
_cell.length_b   1.000
_cell.length_c   1.000
_cell.angle_alpha   90.00
_cell.angle_beta   90.00
_cell.angle_gamma   90.00
#
_symmetry.space_group_name_H-M   'P 1'
#
loop_
_entity.id
_entity.type
_entity.pdbx_description
1 polymer ?
#
loop_
_entity_poly.entity_id
_entity_poly.type
_entity_poly.pdbx_seq_one_letter_code
_entity_poly.pdbx_strand_id
1 'polypeptide(L)'
;MMKKLILFLLLMSLPSAAFALEQSFTQQGLKATVKLSPDKIEPNATVQLALSLSKDGIRLTDRDVTLEIYEQDAEQPLIKRQVDLLDNEYVDSWKFEKPGDYRVAVKIADRQNQSELIQYEVNASVTNAGSEHDGHGFFSHHFGGGKWGWWGSGFMLLMMVPMMLLIL
;
A
#
# COMPACT_ATOMS: atom_id res chain seq x y z
N MET A 1 -12.83 54.35 -34.83
CA MET A 1 -11.67 54.41 -33.90
C MET A 1 -12.15 53.94 -32.54
N MET A 2 -11.35 53.16 -31.79
CA MET A 2 -11.63 52.44 -30.51
C MET A 2 -12.17 51.01 -30.70
N LYS A 3 -11.28 49.99 -30.71
CA LYS A 3 -10.63 49.26 -29.58
C LYS A 3 -11.48 48.02 -29.22
N LYS A 4 -11.24 46.85 -29.85
CA LYS A 4 -10.36 45.77 -29.33
C LYS A 4 -10.42 45.63 -27.80
N LEU A 5 -11.33 44.81 -27.28
CA LEU A 5 -11.32 44.11 -25.98
C LEU A 5 -12.75 43.54 -25.82
N ILE A 6 -13.02 42.25 -25.75
CA ILE A 6 -12.69 41.32 -24.66
C ILE A 6 -12.89 39.90 -25.23
N LEU A 7 -11.77 39.24 -25.53
CA LEU A 7 -11.69 37.81 -25.81
C LEU A 7 -10.67 37.26 -24.80
N PHE A 8 -11.04 37.19 -23.52
CA PHE A 8 -10.12 36.73 -22.46
C PHE A 8 -10.86 36.28 -21.19
N LEU A 9 -11.80 35.34 -21.31
CA LEU A 9 -12.44 34.70 -20.15
C LEU A 9 -12.79 33.24 -20.46
N LEU A 10 -11.80 32.52 -20.98
CA LEU A 10 -11.84 31.09 -21.22
C LEU A 10 -10.53 30.48 -20.68
N LEU A 11 -10.25 30.75 -19.41
CA LEU A 11 -9.22 30.08 -18.63
C LEU A 11 -9.95 29.18 -17.63
N MET A 12 -10.15 27.92 -18.02
CA MET A 12 -9.38 26.81 -17.45
C MET A 12 -9.78 26.51 -15.99
N SER A 13 -11.05 26.15 -15.76
CA SER A 13 -11.37 25.21 -14.68
C SER A 13 -11.02 23.81 -15.17
N LEU A 14 -9.72 23.50 -15.27
CA LEU A 14 -9.32 22.11 -15.40
C LEU A 14 -9.75 21.43 -14.08
N PRO A 15 -10.60 20.40 -14.11
CA PRO A 15 -10.84 19.61 -12.91
C PRO A 15 -9.47 19.10 -12.46
N SER A 16 -9.07 19.45 -11.24
CA SER A 16 -7.89 18.89 -10.61
C SER A 16 -8.06 17.37 -10.64
N ALA A 17 -7.40 16.71 -11.58
CA ALA A 17 -7.35 15.27 -11.61
C ALA A 17 -6.61 14.85 -10.34
N ALA A 18 -7.36 14.43 -9.32
CA ALA A 18 -6.79 13.73 -8.18
C ALA A 18 -6.12 12.48 -8.76
N PHE A 19 -4.79 12.46 -8.74
CA PHE A 19 -4.00 11.38 -9.29
C PHE A 19 -3.98 10.24 -8.28
N ALA A 20 -5.06 9.44 -8.25
CA ALA A 20 -5.16 8.24 -7.43
C ALA A 20 -3.83 7.47 -7.45
N LEU A 21 -3.26 7.23 -6.27
CA LEU A 21 -2.02 6.48 -6.11
C LEU A 21 -2.18 5.08 -6.71
N GLU A 22 -1.65 4.90 -7.92
CA GLU A 22 -1.65 3.64 -8.66
C GLU A 22 -0.28 2.97 -8.54
N GLN A 23 -0.26 1.74 -8.03
CA GLN A 23 0.93 0.92 -7.92
C GLN A 23 0.68 -0.43 -8.57
N SER A 24 1.65 -0.92 -9.35
CA SER A 24 1.54 -2.22 -10.00
C SER A 24 2.68 -3.14 -9.62
N PHE A 25 2.36 -4.41 -9.39
CA PHE A 25 3.28 -5.45 -8.94
C PHE A 25 3.16 -6.67 -9.84
N THR A 26 4.23 -7.44 -9.98
CA THR A 26 4.20 -8.71 -10.71
C THR A 26 4.96 -9.78 -9.96
N GLN A 27 4.31 -10.90 -9.65
CA GLN A 27 4.89 -12.04 -8.96
C GLN A 27 4.34 -13.32 -9.56
N GLN A 28 5.22 -14.26 -9.93
CA GLN A 28 4.82 -15.54 -10.53
C GLN A 28 3.88 -15.41 -11.76
N GLY A 29 4.09 -14.37 -12.57
CA GLY A 29 3.25 -14.04 -13.73
C GLY A 29 1.91 -13.37 -13.39
N LEU A 30 1.51 -13.33 -12.11
CA LEU A 30 0.37 -12.54 -11.66
C LEU A 30 0.80 -11.07 -11.54
N LYS A 31 0.16 -10.20 -12.33
CA LYS A 31 0.22 -8.76 -12.22
C LYS A 31 -0.98 -8.23 -11.44
N ALA A 32 -0.71 -7.51 -10.36
CA ALA A 32 -1.69 -6.79 -9.57
C ALA A 32 -1.50 -5.29 -9.70
N THR A 33 -2.57 -4.55 -10.00
CA THR A 33 -2.60 -3.09 -10.00
C THR A 33 -3.50 -2.63 -8.87
N VAL A 34 -2.92 -1.98 -7.88
CA VAL A 34 -3.59 -1.44 -6.70
C VAL A 34 -3.75 0.07 -6.88
N LYS A 35 -4.96 0.58 -6.65
CA LYS A 35 -5.26 2.01 -6.62
C LYS A 35 -5.85 2.35 -5.26
N LEU A 36 -5.29 3.36 -4.61
CA LEU A 36 -5.81 3.92 -3.37
C LEU A 36 -6.26 5.36 -3.61
N SER A 37 -7.40 5.73 -3.04
CA SER A 37 -7.94 7.09 -3.11
C SER A 37 -8.59 7.46 -1.78
N PRO A 38 -8.41 8.68 -1.24
CA PRO A 38 -7.63 9.78 -1.80
C PRO A 38 -6.10 9.58 -1.62
N ASP A 39 -5.31 10.38 -2.33
CA ASP A 39 -3.82 10.32 -2.27
C ASP A 39 -3.27 10.76 -0.91
N LYS A 40 -3.94 11.75 -0.31
CA LYS A 40 -3.67 12.22 1.05
C LYS A 40 -4.75 11.66 1.96
N ILE A 41 -4.34 10.85 2.92
CA ILE A 41 -5.25 10.19 3.86
C ILE A 41 -5.28 11.00 5.16
N GLU A 42 -6.48 11.44 5.51
CA GLU A 42 -6.77 12.17 6.75
C GLU A 42 -7.66 11.31 7.66
N PRO A 43 -7.62 11.52 8.99
CA PRO A 43 -8.51 10.80 9.89
C PRO A 43 -9.98 10.99 9.51
N ASN A 44 -10.75 9.92 9.60
CA ASN A 44 -12.17 9.82 9.23
C ASN A 44 -12.48 9.99 7.74
N ALA A 45 -11.48 10.22 6.89
CA ALA A 45 -11.65 10.21 5.45
C ALA A 45 -11.89 8.76 4.96
N THR A 46 -12.81 8.61 4.01
CA THR A 46 -13.04 7.31 3.37
C THR A 46 -11.91 7.03 2.39
N VAL A 47 -11.17 5.95 2.63
CA VAL A 47 -10.19 5.39 1.70
C VAL A 47 -10.88 4.33 0.87
N GLN A 48 -10.65 4.36 -0.44
CA GLN A 48 -11.14 3.41 -1.43
C GLN A 48 -9.95 2.65 -2.00
N LEU A 49 -10.10 1.33 -2.05
CA LEU A 49 -9.21 0.41 -2.75
C LEU A 49 -9.89 -0.03 -4.05
N ALA A 50 -9.15 0.02 -5.14
CA ALA A 50 -9.48 -0.70 -6.36
C ALA A 50 -8.28 -1.56 -6.77
N LEU A 51 -8.49 -2.86 -6.91
CA LEU A 51 -7.47 -3.84 -7.26
C LEU A 51 -7.85 -4.54 -8.56
N SER A 52 -6.97 -4.43 -9.55
CA SER A 52 -7.09 -5.07 -10.85
C SER A 52 -6.05 -6.20 -10.95
N LEU A 53 -6.47 -7.43 -11.27
CA LEU A 53 -5.57 -8.58 -11.41
C LEU A 53 -5.49 -9.05 -12.85
N SER A 54 -4.30 -9.44 -13.30
CA SER A 54 -4.08 -10.06 -14.61
C SER A 54 -2.94 -11.06 -14.58
N LYS A 55 -3.01 -12.12 -15.39
CA LYS A 55 -1.94 -13.09 -15.60
C LYS A 55 -1.79 -13.33 -17.09
N ASP A 56 -0.58 -13.15 -17.61
CA ASP A 56 -0.28 -13.27 -19.05
C ASP A 56 -1.19 -12.40 -19.94
N GLY A 57 -1.58 -11.22 -19.43
CA GLY A 57 -2.48 -10.28 -20.09
C GLY A 57 -3.97 -10.60 -19.96
N ILE A 58 -4.33 -11.75 -19.38
CA ILE A 58 -5.72 -12.15 -19.13
C ILE A 58 -6.14 -11.61 -17.75
N ARG A 59 -7.27 -10.91 -17.67
CA ARG A 59 -7.80 -10.40 -16.41
C ARG A 59 -8.31 -11.56 -15.53
N LEU A 60 -8.04 -11.49 -14.23
CA LEU A 60 -8.45 -12.51 -13.25
C LEU A 60 -9.48 -11.95 -12.27
N THR A 61 -10.64 -12.57 -12.21
CA THR A 61 -11.79 -12.17 -11.38
C THR A 61 -12.29 -13.31 -10.49
N ASP A 62 -11.57 -14.43 -10.47
CA ASP A 62 -11.91 -15.68 -9.79
C ASP A 62 -11.07 -15.94 -8.54
N ARG A 63 -10.52 -14.88 -7.93
CA ARG A 63 -9.59 -14.95 -6.80
C ARG A 63 -10.28 -14.59 -5.49
N ASP A 64 -9.80 -15.17 -4.41
CA ASP A 64 -10.19 -14.76 -3.08
C ASP A 64 -9.22 -13.69 -2.61
N VAL A 65 -9.72 -12.46 -2.50
CA VAL A 65 -8.95 -11.30 -2.09
C VAL A 65 -9.34 -10.92 -0.67
N THR A 66 -8.37 -10.86 0.24
CA THR A 66 -8.56 -10.45 1.63
C THR A 66 -7.77 -9.18 1.89
N LEU A 67 -8.43 -8.17 2.43
CA LEU A 67 -7.82 -6.94 2.93
C LEU A 67 -7.53 -7.10 4.42
N GLU A 68 -6.30 -6.80 4.82
CA GLU A 68 -5.89 -6.70 6.22
C GLU A 68 -5.20 -5.35 6.45
N ILE A 69 -5.62 -4.61 7.46
CA ILE A 69 -5.04 -3.30 7.82
C ILE A 69 -4.50 -3.38 9.23
N TYR A 70 -3.23 -3.02 9.40
CA TYR A 70 -2.51 -3.05 10.66
C TYR A 70 -2.12 -1.62 11.05
N GLU A 71 -2.17 -1.29 12.34
CA GLU A 71 -1.36 -0.19 12.88
C GLU A 71 0.13 -0.54 12.71
N GLN A 72 0.99 0.47 12.60
CA GLN A 72 2.43 0.26 12.59
C GLN A 72 2.84 -0.56 13.83
N ASP A 73 3.67 -1.58 13.60
CA ASP A 73 4.17 -2.53 14.61
C ASP A 73 3.12 -3.44 15.27
N ALA A 74 1.83 -3.36 14.86
CA ALA A 74 0.81 -4.27 15.35
C ALA A 74 0.94 -5.67 14.73
N GLU A 75 0.85 -6.71 15.57
CA GLU A 75 0.83 -8.11 15.11
C GLU A 75 -0.56 -8.53 14.59
N GLN A 76 -1.63 -7.90 15.08
CA GLN A 76 -3.00 -8.20 14.70
C GLN A 76 -3.59 -7.10 13.82
N PRO A 77 -4.39 -7.45 12.79
CA PRO A 77 -5.03 -6.46 11.95
C PRO A 77 -6.19 -5.79 12.70
N LEU A 78 -6.29 -4.46 12.56
CA LEU A 78 -7.47 -3.69 12.94
C LEU A 78 -8.68 -4.03 12.09
N ILE A 79 -8.46 -4.24 10.79
CA ILE A 79 -9.50 -4.60 9.83
C ILE A 79 -9.03 -5.85 9.10
N LYS A 80 -9.90 -6.86 9.04
CA LYS A 80 -9.69 -8.06 8.24
C LYS A 80 -11.00 -8.48 7.61
N ARG A 81 -11.08 -8.48 6.28
CA ARG A 81 -12.28 -8.90 5.55
C ARG A 81 -11.99 -9.26 4.09
N GLN A 82 -12.94 -9.97 3.49
CA GLN A 82 -12.91 -10.27 2.06
C GLN A 82 -13.29 -9.01 1.25
N VAL A 83 -12.62 -8.83 0.12
CA VAL A 83 -12.85 -7.71 -0.81
C VAL A 83 -13.87 -8.15 -1.86
N ASP A 84 -14.84 -7.28 -2.14
CA ASP A 84 -15.89 -7.54 -3.11
C ASP A 84 -15.39 -7.35 -4.54
N LEU A 85 -15.91 -8.14 -5.48
CA LEU A 85 -15.64 -7.96 -6.90
C LEU A 85 -16.77 -7.13 -7.54
N LEU A 86 -16.42 -5.99 -8.12
CA LEU A 86 -17.32 -5.09 -8.85
C LEU A 86 -16.69 -4.67 -10.18
N ASP A 87 -17.43 -4.79 -11.29
CA ASP A 87 -16.98 -4.35 -12.63
C ASP A 87 -15.59 -4.89 -13.06
N ASN A 88 -15.27 -6.12 -12.63
CA ASN A 88 -14.00 -6.81 -12.84
C ASN A 88 -12.80 -6.25 -12.05
N GLU A 89 -13.06 -5.44 -11.02
CA GLU A 89 -12.07 -4.98 -10.06
C GLU A 89 -12.48 -5.39 -8.65
N TYR A 90 -11.51 -5.70 -7.80
CA TYR A 90 -11.77 -5.94 -6.39
C TYR A 90 -11.78 -4.60 -5.67
N VAL A 91 -12.90 -4.24 -5.05
CA VAL A 91 -13.13 -2.93 -4.45
C VAL A 91 -13.45 -3.05 -2.97
N ASP A 92 -12.90 -2.14 -2.18
CA ASP A 92 -13.23 -2.00 -0.76
C ASP A 92 -13.15 -0.54 -0.33
N SER A 93 -13.81 -0.18 0.78
CA SER A 93 -13.68 1.13 1.39
C SER A 93 -13.67 1.09 2.92
N TRP A 94 -12.78 1.85 3.53
CA TRP A 94 -12.64 1.94 4.99
C TRP A 94 -12.33 3.36 5.43
N LYS A 95 -12.23 3.56 6.75
CA LYS A 95 -11.82 4.83 7.36
C LYS A 95 -10.77 4.56 8.42
N PHE A 96 -9.80 5.47 8.55
CA PHE A 96 -8.86 5.49 9.65
C PHE A 96 -9.38 6.40 10.75
N GLU A 97 -9.62 5.90 11.96
CA GLU A 97 -10.17 6.71 13.05
C GLU A 97 -9.14 7.67 13.65
N LYS A 98 -7.86 7.31 13.57
CA LYS A 98 -6.75 8.04 14.20
C LYS A 98 -5.66 8.35 13.17
N PRO A 99 -4.91 9.44 13.36
CA PRO A 99 -3.67 9.65 12.63
C PRO A 99 -2.61 8.64 13.06
N GLY A 100 -1.67 8.33 12.18
CA GLY A 100 -0.61 7.36 12.42
C GLY A 100 -0.16 6.66 11.14
N ASP A 101 0.85 5.82 11.26
CA ASP A 101 1.32 4.95 10.19
C ASP A 101 0.59 3.61 10.23
N TYR A 102 0.19 3.13 9.07
CA TYR A 102 -0.55 1.88 8.90
C TYR A 102 0.10 1.03 7.81
N ARG A 103 -0.02 -0.28 7.95
CA ARG A 103 0.35 -1.25 6.92
C ARG A 103 -0.93 -1.87 6.35
N VAL A 104 -1.16 -1.65 5.07
CA VAL A 104 -2.28 -2.23 4.31
C VAL A 104 -1.77 -3.45 3.56
N ALA A 105 -2.23 -4.63 3.93
CA ALA A 105 -1.90 -5.89 3.29
C ALA A 105 -3.07 -6.42 2.47
N VAL A 106 -2.82 -6.78 1.22
CA VAL A 106 -3.78 -7.44 0.32
C VAL A 106 -3.28 -8.84 0.05
N LYS A 107 -4.05 -9.84 0.48
CA LYS A 107 -3.79 -11.26 0.27
C LYS A 107 -4.66 -11.78 -0.86
N ILE A 108 -4.05 -12.45 -1.81
CA ILE A 108 -4.70 -13.00 -2.99
C ILE A 108 -4.44 -14.50 -3.01
N ALA A 109 -5.52 -15.27 -2.95
CA ALA A 109 -5.47 -16.73 -3.03
C ALA A 109 -6.21 -17.21 -4.29
N ASP A 110 -5.69 -18.27 -4.89
CA ASP A 110 -6.43 -19.06 -5.87
C ASP A 110 -7.47 -19.94 -5.15
N ARG A 111 -8.72 -19.91 -5.59
CA ARG A 111 -9.81 -20.74 -5.07
C ARG A 111 -9.54 -22.24 -5.22
N GLN A 112 -8.87 -22.62 -6.31
CA GLN A 112 -8.55 -23.99 -6.64
C GLN A 112 -7.20 -24.42 -6.08
N ASN A 113 -6.29 -23.47 -5.86
CA ASN A 113 -4.94 -23.75 -5.38
C ASN A 113 -4.48 -22.79 -4.27
N GLN A 114 -4.85 -23.09 -3.02
CA GLN A 114 -4.49 -22.26 -1.86
C GLN A 114 -2.98 -22.19 -1.57
N SER A 115 -2.15 -23.02 -2.24
CA SER A 115 -0.69 -22.91 -2.13
C SER A 115 -0.12 -21.68 -2.86
N GLU A 116 -0.86 -21.11 -3.80
CA GLU A 116 -0.55 -19.84 -4.48
C GLU A 116 -1.17 -18.67 -3.69
N LEU A 117 -0.64 -18.43 -2.49
CA LEU A 117 -0.95 -17.23 -1.73
C LEU A 117 0.06 -16.14 -2.06
N ILE A 118 -0.43 -15.03 -2.59
CA ILE A 118 0.37 -13.83 -2.86
C ILE A 118 -0.08 -12.73 -1.89
N GLN A 119 0.88 -12.05 -1.26
CA GLN A 119 0.61 -10.97 -0.33
C GLN A 119 1.33 -9.71 -0.81
N TYR A 120 0.58 -8.61 -0.86
CA TYR A 120 1.09 -7.28 -1.17
C TYR A 120 0.91 -6.38 0.03
N GLU A 121 1.89 -5.53 0.30
CA GLU A 121 1.86 -4.59 1.42
C GLU A 121 2.15 -3.18 0.93
N VAL A 122 1.36 -2.22 1.41
CA VAL A 122 1.53 -0.80 1.17
C VAL A 122 1.51 -0.10 2.52
N ASN A 123 2.52 0.72 2.79
CA ASN A 123 2.55 1.57 3.98
C ASN A 123 1.75 2.83 3.69
N ALA A 124 0.82 3.19 4.56
CA ALA A 124 -0.02 4.38 4.42
C ALA A 124 0.05 5.16 5.73
N SER A 125 0.50 6.42 5.70
CA SER A 125 0.37 7.29 6.87
C SER A 125 -0.87 8.17 6.80
N VAL A 126 -1.41 8.50 7.97
CA VAL A 126 -2.63 9.25 8.13
C VAL A 126 -2.26 10.50 8.92
N THR A 127 -2.36 11.65 8.29
CA THR A 127 -1.94 12.93 8.88
C THR A 127 -3.13 13.84 9.10
N ASN A 128 -3.07 14.67 10.15
CA ASN A 128 -4.13 15.65 10.40
C ASN A 128 -4.12 16.72 9.30
N ALA A 129 -5.30 17.18 8.90
CA ALA A 129 -5.43 18.32 8.01
C ALA A 129 -4.77 19.56 8.64
N GLY A 130 -3.64 19.99 8.10
CA GLY A 130 -2.93 21.21 8.53
C GLY A 130 -1.47 21.04 8.97
N SER A 131 -0.93 19.82 9.06
CA SER A 131 0.52 19.64 9.25
C SER A 131 1.25 19.57 7.91
N GLU A 132 1.45 20.73 7.27
CA GLU A 132 2.41 20.86 6.15
C GLU A 132 3.82 20.74 6.73
N HIS A 133 4.39 19.54 6.68
CA HIS A 133 5.83 19.37 6.73
C HIS A 133 6.30 19.21 5.30
N ASP A 134 6.96 20.25 4.78
CA ASP A 134 7.67 20.21 3.51
C ASP A 134 8.69 19.07 3.52
N GLY A 135 8.65 18.26 2.47
CA GLY A 135 9.77 17.41 2.08
C GLY A 135 9.53 15.92 2.24
N HIS A 136 9.48 15.26 1.08
CA HIS A 136 9.68 13.83 0.82
C HIS A 136 8.39 13.00 0.73
N GLY A 137 8.20 12.43 -0.46
CA GLY A 137 7.07 11.57 -0.81
C GLY A 137 6.88 10.43 0.19
N PHE A 138 5.63 10.24 0.56
CA PHE A 138 5.13 9.57 1.75
C PHE A 138 5.20 8.03 1.72
N PHE A 139 5.54 7.45 0.57
CA PHE A 139 5.64 5.99 0.41
C PHE A 139 7.12 5.59 0.30
N SER A 140 7.67 5.02 1.37
CA SER A 140 9.00 4.39 1.35
C SER A 140 8.89 2.98 0.76
N HIS A 141 9.58 2.75 -0.35
CA HIS A 141 9.59 1.47 -1.07
C HIS A 141 10.41 0.41 -0.31
N HIS A 142 9.76 -0.47 0.46
CA HIS A 142 10.37 -1.72 0.92
C HIS A 142 9.64 -2.91 0.31
N PHE A 143 10.14 -3.39 -0.84
CA PHE A 143 9.61 -4.57 -1.52
C PHE A 143 10.30 -5.84 -0.98
N GLY A 144 9.60 -6.54 -0.09
CA GLY A 144 10.02 -7.82 0.47
C GLY A 144 9.64 -9.02 -0.39
N GLY A 145 10.22 -9.13 -1.58
CA GLY A 145 10.33 -10.42 -2.28
C GLY A 145 11.38 -11.28 -1.57
N GLY A 146 11.00 -11.94 -0.48
CA GLY A 146 11.83 -12.92 0.21
C GLY A 146 12.43 -12.45 1.54
N LYS A 147 11.87 -12.96 2.64
CA LYS A 147 12.57 -13.44 3.84
C LYS A 147 13.86 -12.70 4.29
N TRP A 148 13.89 -11.39 4.57
CA TRP A 148 14.91 -10.70 5.41
C TRP A 148 14.34 -9.31 5.78
N GLY A 149 14.52 -8.66 6.93
CA GLY A 149 15.23 -8.92 8.18
C GLY A 149 15.11 -7.62 9.01
N TRP A 150 14.62 -7.70 10.26
CA TRP A 150 14.57 -6.55 11.18
C TRP A 150 14.73 -6.94 12.66
N TRP A 151 15.61 -7.90 12.94
CA TRP A 151 16.26 -8.02 14.25
C TRP A 151 17.71 -7.55 14.11
N GLY A 152 17.86 -6.27 13.75
CA GLY A 152 19.13 -5.59 13.60
C GLY A 152 19.27 -4.47 14.64
N SER A 153 19.04 -4.76 15.91
CA SER A 153 19.54 -3.96 17.03
C SER A 153 19.52 -4.81 18.29
N GLY A 154 20.71 -5.24 18.75
CA GLY A 154 20.85 -5.74 20.11
C GLY A 154 21.17 -7.23 20.27
N PHE A 155 22.21 -7.76 19.61
CA PHE A 155 23.01 -8.87 20.15
C PHE A 155 24.42 -8.87 19.52
N MET A 156 25.15 -7.75 19.65
CA MET A 156 26.61 -7.73 19.52
C MET A 156 27.20 -7.38 20.88
N LEU A 157 27.19 -8.32 21.81
CA LEU A 157 28.03 -8.33 23.00
C LEU A 157 27.89 -9.70 23.67
N LEU A 158 28.87 -10.57 23.41
CA LEU A 158 29.34 -11.71 24.24
C LEU A 158 29.86 -12.83 23.33
N MET A 159 30.95 -12.60 22.60
CA MET A 159 31.91 -13.67 22.30
C MET A 159 33.33 -13.09 22.27
N MET A 160 33.84 -12.79 23.47
CA MET A 160 35.27 -12.76 23.73
C MET A 160 35.55 -13.60 24.97
N VAL A 161 35.77 -14.90 24.79
CA VAL A 161 36.72 -15.64 25.63
C VAL A 161 37.52 -16.57 24.71
N PRO A 162 38.82 -16.33 24.53
CA PRO A 162 39.66 -17.16 23.69
C PRO A 162 40.02 -18.48 24.38
N MET A 163 40.00 -19.51 23.55
CA MET A 163 40.51 -20.86 23.75
C MET A 163 42.01 -20.82 24.13
N MET A 164 42.38 -21.39 25.27
CA MET A 164 43.77 -21.84 25.51
C MET A 164 43.88 -22.79 26.72
N LEU A 165 44.68 -23.87 26.51
CA LEU A 165 45.37 -24.72 27.50
C LEU A 165 44.49 -25.76 28.23
N LEU A 166 44.82 -27.06 28.38
CA LEU A 166 46.05 -27.87 28.36
C LEU A 166 45.59 -29.35 28.21
N ILE A 167 46.10 -30.16 27.29
CA ILE A 167 47.18 -31.17 27.50
C ILE A 167 47.33 -31.65 28.95
N LEU A 168 46.76 -32.82 29.27
CA LEU A 168 47.42 -33.99 29.89
C LEU A 168 46.45 -35.18 29.98
#